data_AF-K0F9E5-F1
#
_entry.id   AF-K0F9E5-F1
#
_cell.length_a   1.000
_cell.length_b   1.000
_cell.length_c   1.000
_cell.angle_alpha   90.00
_cell.angle_beta   90.00
_cell.angle_gamma   90.00
#
_symmetry.space_group_name_H-M   'P 1'
#
loop_
_entity.id
_entity.type
_entity.pdbx_description
1 polymer ?
#
loop_
_entity_poly.entity_id
_entity_poly.type
_entity_poly.pdbx_seq_one_letter_code
_entity_poly.pdbx_strand_id
1 'polypeptide(L)'
;MEMPSLYGRVLPSPPAVDFNSAEGKRLFSEALQGGTMEGFFSLISYFQTQSEPAFCGLASLSVVLNALAIDPGSRWKGPWRWFDESMLDCCEPLDKVKAQGITFGKVACLAHCSGANVQSFRANRATIHDFRRHLIRCASSQDCHLIASYHREPFKQTGTGHFSPIGGYHAGQDMALILDVARFKYPPHWVPLSLLWEAMNTTDESTGLHRGFMLISRHTAAPSLLYTVSCGNESWKSIAKYCVEDLPNLLKAESPDDVPTLLSHLIESLPANAGALIKWVVEVRRKEEGRPTLSKEEKERLFLKENVLQQVRDTKLFYEVHGQQYAKSCCSCSSSSEEDSLTRIAAAVCCQGVAMLSGNLASRDGLCCRETCIRCIQANGDGLKTVISGTVVSEGNEQAVDMLLPISSPYTSSCNSTVSDEIVNYPSNTDVLTVLLLSLHPNTWLGIKDEKLKAEFQALVSTDNLPDVLKQEIVHLRRQLVYLCKAEEAGSHVPPSH
;
A
#
# COMPACT_ATOMS: atom_id res chain seq x y z
N MET A 1 21.62 21.23 26.35
CA MET A 1 22.85 21.34 25.53
C MET A 1 22.37 21.57 24.12
N GLU A 2 22.61 22.75 23.54
CA GLU A 2 22.20 23.02 22.15
C GLU A 2 22.93 22.03 21.23
N MET A 3 22.17 21.35 20.37
CA MET A 3 22.79 20.49 19.36
C MET A 3 23.51 21.39 18.34
N PRO A 4 24.78 21.10 18.00
CA PRO A 4 25.51 21.89 17.02
C PRO A 4 24.78 21.85 15.66
N SER A 5 24.65 23.01 15.01
CA SER A 5 24.07 23.10 13.68
C SER A 5 24.95 22.37 12.65
N LEU A 6 24.33 21.73 11.67
CA LEU A 6 25.01 20.99 10.60
C LEU A 6 24.63 21.61 9.23
N TYR A 7 25.64 22.03 8.46
CA TYR A 7 25.45 22.56 7.09
C TYR A 7 26.25 21.71 6.10
N GLY A 8 25.55 20.87 5.32
CA GLY A 8 26.19 19.99 4.35
C GLY A 8 27.19 19.00 4.95
N ARG A 9 27.71 18.12 4.10
CA ARG A 9 28.90 17.31 4.40
C ARG A 9 29.75 17.23 3.13
N VAL A 10 31.07 17.25 3.29
CA VAL A 10 31.97 16.94 2.17
C VAL A 10 31.77 15.47 1.81
N LEU A 11 31.49 15.19 0.53
CA LEU A 11 31.37 13.84 0.02
C LEU A 11 32.73 13.13 0.14
N PRO A 12 32.83 11.99 0.85
CA PRO A 12 34.06 11.21 0.90
C PRO A 12 34.45 10.70 -0.49
N SER A 13 35.58 11.18 -1.00
CA SER A 13 36.10 10.82 -2.32
C SER A 13 37.60 10.57 -2.21
N PRO A 14 38.09 9.32 -2.39
CA PRO A 14 37.35 8.08 -2.64
C PRO A 14 36.53 7.59 -1.43
N PRO A 15 35.54 6.69 -1.62
CA PRO A 15 35.27 5.92 -2.84
C PRO A 15 34.24 6.54 -3.78
N ALA A 16 33.50 7.57 -3.38
CA ALA A 16 32.50 8.19 -4.25
C ALA A 16 33.13 9.17 -5.24
N VAL A 17 32.51 9.33 -6.40
CA VAL A 17 32.83 10.41 -7.35
C VAL A 17 31.64 11.36 -7.40
N ASP A 18 31.85 12.63 -7.04
CA ASP A 18 30.83 13.67 -7.10
C ASP A 18 30.29 13.79 -8.54
N PHE A 19 28.97 13.74 -8.71
CA PHE A 19 28.30 13.87 -10.00
C PHE A 19 28.67 15.16 -10.75
N ASN A 20 28.89 16.27 -10.04
CA ASN A 20 29.23 17.56 -10.64
C ASN A 20 30.73 17.73 -10.96
N SER A 21 31.58 16.79 -10.52
CA SER A 21 33.01 16.80 -10.86
C SER A 21 33.26 16.54 -12.34
N ALA A 22 34.47 16.85 -12.83
CA ALA A 22 34.85 16.55 -14.21
C ALA A 22 34.75 15.04 -14.51
N GLU A 23 35.18 14.19 -13.56
CA GLU A 23 35.07 12.74 -13.67
C GLU A 23 33.60 12.28 -13.63
N GLY A 24 32.77 12.85 -12.75
CA GLY A 24 31.34 12.53 -12.67
C GLY A 24 30.58 12.85 -13.96
N LYS A 25 30.91 13.97 -14.61
CA LYS A 25 30.37 14.38 -15.92
C LYS A 25 30.85 13.47 -17.05
N ARG A 26 32.10 13.00 -16.98
CA ARG A 26 32.65 12.03 -17.93
C ARG A 26 31.93 10.69 -17.81
N LEU A 27 31.82 10.14 -16.60
CA LEU A 27 31.06 8.91 -16.31
C LEU A 27 29.62 8.99 -16.82
N PHE A 28 28.95 10.12 -16.58
CA PHE A 28 27.59 10.35 -17.09
C PHE A 28 27.54 10.33 -18.63
N SER A 29 28.46 11.02 -19.30
CA SER A 29 28.48 11.10 -20.76
C SER A 29 28.75 9.74 -21.40
N GLU A 30 29.69 8.97 -20.84
CA GLU A 30 30.01 7.61 -21.29
C GLU A 30 28.84 6.64 -21.05
N ALA A 31 28.19 6.71 -19.88
CA ALA A 31 27.02 5.90 -19.58
C ALA A 31 25.82 6.25 -20.47
N LEU A 32 25.62 7.54 -20.76
CA LEU A 32 24.55 8.01 -21.65
C LEU A 32 24.76 7.50 -23.07
N GLN A 33 25.99 7.57 -23.60
CA GLN A 33 26.34 6.96 -24.89
C GLN A 33 26.18 5.44 -24.88
N GLY A 34 26.40 4.80 -23.73
CA GLY A 34 26.17 3.37 -23.50
C GLY A 34 24.71 2.96 -23.33
N GLY A 35 23.76 3.90 -23.35
CA GLY A 35 22.32 3.62 -23.21
C GLY A 35 21.86 3.27 -21.80
N THR A 36 22.70 3.45 -20.79
CA THR A 36 22.43 3.09 -19.38
C THR A 36 22.15 4.30 -18.49
N MET A 37 21.56 5.34 -19.08
CA MET A 37 21.11 6.56 -18.40
C MET A 37 19.66 6.94 -18.76
N GLU A 38 18.89 6.11 -19.47
CA GLU A 38 17.51 6.41 -19.84
C GLU A 38 16.61 6.66 -18.63
N GLY A 39 16.79 5.86 -17.57
CA GLY A 39 16.05 6.02 -16.31
C GLY A 39 16.37 7.33 -15.59
N PHE A 40 17.55 7.92 -15.82
CA PHE A 40 17.97 9.17 -15.18
C PHE A 40 17.04 10.32 -15.54
N PHE A 41 16.66 10.43 -16.81
CA PHE A 41 15.85 11.56 -17.29
C PHE A 41 14.47 11.57 -16.65
N SER A 42 13.84 10.41 -16.49
CA SER A 42 12.59 10.30 -15.73
C SER A 42 12.81 10.70 -14.28
N LEU A 43 13.81 10.11 -13.60
CA LEU A 43 14.00 10.34 -12.16
C LEU A 43 14.38 11.79 -11.82
N ILE A 44 15.23 12.43 -12.62
CA ILE A 44 15.72 13.78 -12.33
C ILE A 44 14.60 14.84 -12.43
N SER A 45 13.62 14.62 -13.30
CA SER A 45 12.43 15.48 -13.42
C SER A 45 11.57 15.53 -12.15
N TYR A 46 11.68 14.52 -11.29
CA TYR A 46 10.93 14.40 -10.05
C TYR A 46 11.81 14.38 -8.79
N PHE A 47 13.12 14.61 -8.95
CA PHE A 47 14.08 14.46 -7.86
C PHE A 47 13.88 15.50 -6.77
N GLN A 48 13.59 15.04 -5.56
CA GLN A 48 13.27 15.89 -4.40
C GLN A 48 14.21 15.66 -3.22
N THR A 49 14.23 16.63 -2.31
CA THR A 49 14.91 16.50 -1.02
C THR A 49 13.94 15.84 -0.04
N GLN A 50 14.41 14.83 0.71
CA GLN A 50 13.61 14.24 1.79
C GLN A 50 13.19 15.33 2.79
N SER A 51 11.90 15.38 3.12
CA SER A 51 11.32 16.45 3.94
C SER A 51 11.72 16.35 5.42
N GLU A 52 11.98 15.13 5.89
CA GLU A 52 12.46 14.82 7.23
C GLU A 52 13.75 13.96 7.17
N PRO A 53 14.67 14.04 8.15
CA PRO A 53 15.88 13.22 8.17
C PRO A 53 15.63 11.70 8.10
N ALA A 54 14.46 11.24 8.55
CA ALA A 54 14.06 9.83 8.54
C ALA A 54 13.29 9.40 7.28
N PHE A 55 12.92 10.34 6.39
CA PHE A 55 12.01 10.09 5.26
C PHE A 55 12.70 9.65 3.96
N CYS A 56 13.97 9.24 4.00
CA CYS A 56 14.69 8.82 2.79
C CYS A 56 13.96 7.74 1.97
N GLY A 57 13.31 6.77 2.63
CA GLY A 57 12.51 5.73 1.95
C GLY A 57 11.26 6.29 1.26
N LEU A 58 10.55 7.21 1.91
CA LEU A 58 9.34 7.86 1.39
C LEU A 58 9.70 8.77 0.21
N ALA A 59 10.74 9.60 0.37
CA ALA A 59 11.23 10.49 -0.67
C ALA A 59 11.65 9.71 -1.93
N SER A 60 12.42 8.64 -1.74
CA SER A 60 12.85 7.76 -2.85
C SER A 60 11.65 7.16 -3.59
N LEU A 61 10.64 6.73 -2.84
CA LEU A 61 9.44 6.14 -3.41
C LEU A 61 8.59 7.17 -4.15
N SER A 62 8.36 8.36 -3.59
CA SER A 62 7.64 9.45 -4.25
C SER A 62 8.30 9.85 -5.58
N VAL A 63 9.64 9.97 -5.61
CA VAL A 63 10.40 10.23 -6.85
C VAL A 63 10.08 9.18 -7.91
N VAL A 64 10.16 7.90 -7.54
CA VAL A 64 9.95 6.78 -8.47
C VAL A 64 8.49 6.65 -8.92
N LEU A 65 7.52 6.81 -8.02
CA LEU A 65 6.10 6.72 -8.37
C LEU A 65 5.69 7.84 -9.35
N ASN A 66 6.16 9.06 -9.12
CA ASN A 66 5.93 10.18 -10.04
C ASN A 66 6.68 9.99 -11.37
N ALA A 67 7.91 9.46 -11.34
CA ALA A 67 8.68 9.12 -12.55
C ALA A 67 7.98 8.08 -13.45
N LEU A 68 7.25 7.14 -12.82
CA LEU A 68 6.44 6.14 -13.52
C LEU A 68 5.05 6.66 -13.93
N ALA A 69 4.73 7.93 -13.64
CA ALA A 69 3.42 8.53 -13.84
C ALA A 69 2.27 7.67 -13.27
N ILE A 70 2.49 7.10 -12.07
CA ILE A 70 1.44 6.39 -11.34
C ILE A 70 0.54 7.44 -10.70
N ASP A 71 -0.76 7.31 -10.91
CA ASP A 71 -1.75 8.21 -10.37
C ASP A 71 -2.06 7.84 -8.90
N PRO A 72 -1.85 8.74 -7.92
CA PRO A 72 -2.17 8.46 -6.52
C PRO A 72 -3.67 8.30 -6.26
N GLY A 73 -4.52 8.71 -7.20
CA GLY A 73 -5.97 8.62 -7.06
C GLY A 73 -6.57 9.59 -6.04
N SER A 74 -5.75 10.41 -5.38
CA SER A 74 -6.16 11.42 -4.42
C SER A 74 -5.47 12.76 -4.71
N ARG A 75 -6.11 13.86 -4.31
CA ARG A 75 -5.57 15.22 -4.47
C ARG A 75 -4.45 15.45 -3.46
N TRP A 76 -3.36 16.06 -3.91
CA TRP A 76 -2.27 16.54 -3.05
C TRP A 76 -2.49 18.01 -2.67
N LYS A 77 -2.55 18.90 -3.67
CA LYS A 77 -2.72 20.35 -3.47
C LYS A 77 -3.66 20.93 -4.51
N GLY A 78 -4.75 21.54 -4.07
CA GLY A 78 -5.77 22.09 -4.98
C GLY A 78 -6.29 21.00 -5.94
N PRO A 79 -6.35 21.25 -7.26
CA PRO A 79 -6.79 20.24 -8.23
C PRO A 79 -5.70 19.20 -8.57
N TRP A 80 -4.47 19.37 -8.09
CA TRP A 80 -3.33 18.56 -8.51
C TRP A 80 -3.24 17.25 -7.74
N ARG A 81 -2.99 16.17 -8.49
CA ARG A 81 -2.70 14.83 -7.97
C ARG A 81 -1.22 14.53 -8.15
N TRP A 82 -0.57 14.14 -7.07
CA TRP A 82 0.87 13.98 -7.04
C TRP A 82 1.27 13.10 -5.86
N PHE A 83 2.29 12.25 -5.99
CA PHE A 83 2.82 11.56 -4.81
C PHE A 83 3.75 12.48 -4.02
N ASP A 84 3.36 12.74 -2.79
CA ASP A 84 4.16 13.42 -1.76
C ASP A 84 4.46 12.45 -0.62
N GLU A 85 5.53 12.71 0.15
CA GLU A 85 5.95 11.86 1.28
C GLU A 85 4.83 11.72 2.33
N SER A 86 4.01 12.76 2.52
CA SER A 86 2.85 12.76 3.43
C SER A 86 1.70 11.84 3.01
N MET A 87 1.73 11.29 1.79
CA MET A 87 0.69 10.40 1.27
C MET A 87 1.05 8.91 1.41
N LEU A 88 2.21 8.59 1.98
CA LEU A 88 2.77 7.24 2.01
C LEU A 88 2.70 6.63 3.42
N ASP A 89 1.49 6.39 3.93
CA ASP A 89 1.22 5.98 5.32
C ASP A 89 0.47 4.63 5.48
N CYS A 90 0.15 3.92 4.39
CA CYS A 90 -0.68 2.70 4.44
C CYS A 90 -0.05 1.55 5.26
N CYS A 91 1.29 1.44 5.27
CA CYS A 91 2.02 0.33 5.91
C CYS A 91 2.72 0.74 7.21
N GLU A 92 2.93 2.03 7.44
CA GLU A 92 3.51 2.56 8.68
C GLU A 92 3.04 4.00 8.89
N PRO A 93 2.51 4.35 10.07
CA PRO A 93 2.14 5.72 10.38
C PRO A 93 3.33 6.69 10.27
N LEU A 94 3.10 7.87 9.68
CA LEU A 94 4.15 8.87 9.42
C LEU A 94 4.91 9.31 10.68
N ASP A 95 4.23 9.42 11.83
CA ASP A 95 4.88 9.79 13.10
C ASP A 95 5.94 8.77 13.52
N LYS A 96 5.65 7.48 13.29
CA LYS A 96 6.59 6.40 13.58
C LYS A 96 7.73 6.36 12.58
N VAL A 97 7.43 6.61 11.29
CA VAL A 97 8.48 6.78 10.26
C VAL A 97 9.38 7.96 10.61
N LYS A 98 8.83 9.07 11.11
CA LYS A 98 9.61 10.26 11.48
C LYS A 98 10.53 9.98 12.66
N ALA A 99 10.07 9.20 13.63
CA ALA A 99 10.85 8.84 14.81
C ALA A 99 11.94 7.78 14.54
N GLN A 100 11.65 6.78 13.70
CA GLN A 100 12.45 5.56 13.60
C GLN A 100 12.99 5.26 12.19
N GLY A 101 12.55 6.00 11.17
CA GLY A 101 12.75 5.64 9.77
C GLY A 101 11.79 4.53 9.33
N ILE A 102 12.08 3.96 8.17
CA ILE A 102 11.26 2.91 7.55
C ILE A 102 12.12 1.73 7.10
N THR A 103 11.62 0.52 7.28
CA THR A 103 12.34 -0.71 6.92
C THR A 103 12.12 -1.05 5.44
N PHE A 104 13.03 -1.83 4.86
CA PHE A 104 12.97 -2.24 3.45
C PHE A 104 11.63 -2.91 3.08
N GLY A 105 11.12 -3.79 3.94
CA GLY A 105 9.85 -4.48 3.71
C GLY A 105 8.65 -3.51 3.69
N LYS A 106 8.69 -2.47 4.53
CA LYS A 106 7.66 -1.43 4.60
C LYS A 106 7.71 -0.50 3.40
N VAL A 107 8.89 -0.13 2.90
CA VAL A 107 8.99 0.66 1.64
C VAL A 107 8.41 -0.11 0.46
N ALA A 108 8.71 -1.40 0.33
CA ALA A 108 8.12 -2.24 -0.72
C ALA A 108 6.60 -2.43 -0.54
N CYS A 109 6.11 -2.52 0.70
CA CYS A 109 4.68 -2.52 1.01
C CYS A 109 4.00 -1.22 0.57
N LEU A 110 4.59 -0.05 0.89
CA LEU A 110 4.08 1.25 0.45
C LEU A 110 4.00 1.32 -1.07
N ALA A 111 5.05 0.87 -1.77
CA ALA A 111 5.07 0.84 -3.24
C ALA A 111 3.94 -0.03 -3.82
N HIS A 112 3.64 -1.18 -3.21
CA HIS A 112 2.50 -2.01 -3.59
C HIS A 112 1.14 -1.33 -3.32
N CYS A 113 0.94 -0.69 -2.15
CA CYS A 113 -0.26 0.08 -1.86
C CYS A 113 -0.49 1.21 -2.87
N SER A 114 0.60 1.85 -3.29
CA SER A 114 0.59 2.96 -4.25
C SER A 114 0.32 2.51 -5.70
N GLY A 115 0.00 1.23 -5.92
CA GLY A 115 -0.34 0.72 -7.25
C GLY A 115 0.87 0.39 -8.14
N ALA A 116 2.07 0.29 -7.57
CA ALA A 116 3.26 -0.11 -8.32
C ALA A 116 3.46 -1.63 -8.34
N ASN A 117 4.05 -2.11 -9.43
CA ASN A 117 4.61 -3.45 -9.51
C ASN A 117 6.01 -3.46 -8.89
N VAL A 118 6.21 -4.28 -7.86
CA VAL A 118 7.46 -4.31 -7.09
C VAL A 118 8.08 -5.70 -7.13
N GLN A 119 9.39 -5.76 -7.38
CA GLN A 119 10.21 -6.95 -7.16
C GLN A 119 11.33 -6.58 -6.20
N SER A 120 11.38 -7.19 -5.03
CA SER A 120 12.34 -6.85 -3.98
C SER A 120 13.31 -7.99 -3.71
N PHE A 121 14.59 -7.64 -3.57
CA PHE A 121 15.69 -8.57 -3.43
C PHE A 121 16.53 -8.18 -2.22
N ARG A 122 16.52 -9.03 -1.20
CA ARG A 122 17.46 -8.94 -0.08
C ARG A 122 18.83 -9.38 -0.58
N ALA A 123 19.89 -8.68 -0.18
CA ALA A 123 21.23 -8.92 -0.71
C ALA A 123 21.70 -10.37 -0.47
N ASN A 124 21.38 -10.96 0.68
CA ASN A 124 21.71 -12.36 1.00
C ASN A 124 20.87 -13.42 0.23
N ARG A 125 19.87 -12.99 -0.55
CA ARG A 125 19.02 -13.86 -1.39
C ARG A 125 19.19 -13.59 -2.88
N ALA A 126 20.19 -12.79 -3.26
CA ALA A 126 20.52 -12.47 -4.64
C ALA A 126 22.05 -12.47 -4.82
N THR A 127 22.52 -12.37 -6.05
CA THR A 127 23.95 -12.20 -6.34
C THR A 127 24.22 -10.80 -6.88
N ILE A 128 25.48 -10.35 -6.78
CA ILE A 128 25.92 -9.12 -7.44
C ILE A 128 25.69 -9.16 -8.97
N HIS A 129 25.70 -10.35 -9.58
CA HIS A 129 25.41 -10.52 -11.00
C HIS A 129 23.94 -10.26 -11.31
N ASP A 130 23.03 -10.73 -10.45
CA ASP A 130 21.60 -10.42 -10.58
C ASP A 130 21.35 -8.93 -10.35
N PHE A 131 22.00 -8.34 -9.34
CA PHE A 131 21.93 -6.90 -9.10
C PHE A 131 22.39 -6.09 -10.32
N ARG A 132 23.55 -6.41 -10.91
CA ARG A 132 24.05 -5.74 -12.12
C ARG A 132 23.07 -5.86 -13.28
N ARG A 133 22.51 -7.06 -13.51
CA ARG A 133 21.53 -7.31 -14.59
C ARG A 133 20.28 -6.46 -14.40
N HIS A 134 19.75 -6.41 -13.18
CA HIS A 134 18.57 -5.62 -12.86
C HIS A 134 18.83 -4.11 -12.93
N LEU A 135 20.00 -3.67 -12.46
CA LEU A 135 20.42 -2.28 -12.55
C LEU A 135 20.51 -1.81 -14.01
N ILE A 136 21.15 -2.58 -14.89
CA ILE A 136 21.23 -2.26 -16.32
C ILE A 136 19.83 -2.15 -16.92
N ARG A 137 18.94 -3.11 -16.61
CA ARG A 137 17.54 -3.08 -17.08
C ARG A 137 16.82 -1.80 -16.67
N CYS A 138 16.93 -1.38 -15.41
CA CYS A 138 16.28 -0.16 -14.92
C CYS A 138 16.94 1.11 -15.47
N ALA A 139 18.28 1.12 -15.56
CA ALA A 139 19.02 2.26 -16.06
C ALA A 139 18.78 2.52 -17.56
N SER A 140 18.42 1.48 -18.32
CA SER A 140 18.14 1.55 -19.76
C SER A 140 16.64 1.67 -20.09
N SER A 141 15.78 1.97 -19.11
CA SER A 141 14.33 2.03 -19.29
C SER A 141 13.71 3.20 -18.51
N GLN A 142 12.61 3.75 -19.04
CA GLN A 142 11.80 4.76 -18.36
C GLN A 142 10.61 4.15 -17.60
N ASP A 143 10.30 2.87 -17.82
CA ASP A 143 9.15 2.17 -17.24
C ASP A 143 9.48 1.37 -15.97
N CYS A 144 10.77 1.32 -15.60
CA CYS A 144 11.22 0.57 -14.45
C CYS A 144 12.42 1.25 -13.79
N HIS A 145 12.31 1.52 -12.48
CA HIS A 145 13.35 2.16 -11.70
C HIS A 145 13.77 1.29 -10.52
N LEU A 146 14.99 1.52 -10.03
CA LEU A 146 15.57 0.78 -8.92
C LEU A 146 15.75 1.71 -7.72
N ILE A 147 15.28 1.28 -6.55
CA ILE A 147 15.61 1.89 -5.25
C ILE A 147 16.56 0.95 -4.51
N ALA A 148 17.70 1.46 -4.06
CA ALA A 148 18.62 0.73 -3.21
C ALA A 148 18.40 1.11 -1.74
N SER A 149 18.48 0.11 -0.86
CA SER A 149 18.59 0.25 0.59
C SER A 149 19.97 -0.20 1.00
N TYR A 150 20.78 0.69 1.55
CA TYR A 150 22.19 0.43 1.79
C TYR A 150 22.66 1.12 3.08
N HIS A 151 23.77 0.63 3.65
CA HIS A 151 24.44 1.29 4.76
C HIS A 151 25.44 2.33 4.23
N ARG A 152 25.55 3.50 4.85
CA ARG A 152 26.46 4.57 4.40
C ARG A 152 27.93 4.33 4.75
N GLU A 153 28.21 3.48 5.73
CA GLU A 153 29.56 3.24 6.23
C GLU A 153 30.56 2.74 5.17
N PRO A 154 30.23 1.79 4.27
CA PRO A 154 31.18 1.37 3.23
C PRO A 154 31.60 2.52 2.30
N PHE A 155 30.76 3.54 2.14
CA PHE A 155 31.08 4.77 1.39
C PHE A 155 31.83 5.81 2.23
N LYS A 156 32.17 5.49 3.49
CA LYS A 156 32.73 6.41 4.49
C LYS A 156 31.85 7.63 4.76
N GLN A 157 30.56 7.53 4.42
CA GLN A 157 29.60 8.60 4.62
C GLN A 157 29.05 8.54 6.04
N THR A 158 28.65 9.70 6.57
CA THR A 158 28.03 9.77 7.90
C THR A 158 26.60 9.24 7.85
N GLY A 159 26.13 8.66 8.96
CA GLY A 159 24.79 8.05 9.07
C GLY A 159 24.82 6.54 8.85
N THR A 160 23.67 5.88 9.05
CA THR A 160 23.53 4.43 9.00
C THR A 160 22.82 3.96 7.72
N GLY A 161 21.62 3.40 7.82
CA GLY A 161 20.83 2.96 6.67
C GLY A 161 20.26 4.13 5.88
N HIS A 162 20.19 3.97 4.55
CA HIS A 162 19.65 4.98 3.64
C HIS A 162 18.92 4.33 2.46
N PHE A 163 17.97 5.06 1.88
CA PHE A 163 17.30 4.69 0.63
C PHE A 163 17.52 5.79 -0.41
N SER A 164 17.79 5.41 -1.66
CA SER A 164 17.81 6.35 -2.79
C SER A 164 17.56 5.63 -4.12
N PRO A 165 16.93 6.30 -5.10
CA PRO A 165 16.88 5.78 -6.47
C PRO A 165 18.27 5.70 -7.07
N ILE A 166 18.49 4.69 -7.92
CA ILE A 166 19.70 4.59 -8.74
C ILE A 166 19.38 5.15 -10.12
N GLY A 167 20.04 6.25 -10.47
CA GLY A 167 19.77 7.02 -11.68
C GLY A 167 20.42 6.45 -12.93
N GLY A 168 21.46 5.62 -12.80
CA GLY A 168 22.19 5.13 -13.95
C GLY A 168 23.33 4.17 -13.62
N TYR A 169 23.93 3.62 -14.66
CA TYR A 169 25.01 2.65 -14.57
C TYR A 169 26.10 2.96 -15.59
N HIS A 170 27.36 2.88 -15.20
CA HIS A 170 28.50 3.06 -16.07
C HIS A 170 29.25 1.74 -16.23
N ALA A 171 29.09 1.09 -17.39
CA ALA A 171 29.63 -0.25 -17.64
C ALA A 171 31.16 -0.30 -17.66
N GLY A 172 31.83 0.74 -18.19
CA GLY A 172 33.30 0.75 -18.36
C GLY A 172 34.09 0.77 -17.05
N GLN A 173 33.51 1.30 -15.97
CA GLN A 173 34.12 1.35 -14.63
C GLN A 173 33.29 0.59 -13.58
N ASP A 174 32.22 -0.09 -13.99
CA ASP A 174 31.26 -0.78 -13.12
C ASP A 174 30.77 0.10 -11.95
N MET A 175 30.25 1.29 -12.27
CA MET A 175 29.79 2.28 -11.28
C MET A 175 28.27 2.48 -11.34
N ALA A 176 27.64 2.74 -10.21
CA ALA A 176 26.22 3.10 -10.10
C ALA A 176 26.06 4.56 -9.66
N LEU A 177 25.13 5.29 -10.27
CA LEU A 177 24.80 6.67 -9.90
C LEU A 177 23.69 6.69 -8.85
N ILE A 178 24.01 7.09 -7.63
CA ILE A 178 23.03 7.27 -6.55
C ILE A 178 22.44 8.69 -6.65
N LEU A 179 21.11 8.79 -6.74
CA LEU A 179 20.39 10.05 -6.63
C LEU A 179 20.01 10.29 -5.16
N ASP A 180 20.98 10.76 -4.37
CA ASP A 180 20.84 10.87 -2.91
C ASP A 180 19.76 11.89 -2.51
N VAL A 181 18.63 11.40 -1.99
CA VAL A 181 17.50 12.24 -1.54
C VAL A 181 17.82 13.07 -0.30
N ALA A 182 18.89 12.76 0.44
CA ALA A 182 19.43 13.61 1.51
C ALA A 182 20.26 14.77 0.92
N ARG A 183 19.65 15.56 0.04
CA ARG A 183 20.33 16.60 -0.77
C ARG A 183 20.94 17.73 0.07
N PHE A 184 20.44 17.93 1.30
CA PHE A 184 21.05 18.84 2.28
C PHE A 184 22.38 18.30 2.85
N LYS A 185 22.73 17.04 2.59
CA LYS A 185 23.87 16.33 3.14
C LYS A 185 24.91 15.98 2.08
N TYR A 186 24.52 15.28 1.02
CA TYR A 186 25.40 14.84 -0.05
C TYR A 186 24.76 15.06 -1.43
N PRO A 187 25.55 15.41 -2.47
CA PRO A 187 25.06 15.48 -3.85
C PRO A 187 24.83 14.08 -4.43
N PRO A 188 24.18 13.96 -5.60
CA PRO A 188 24.27 12.75 -6.40
C PRO A 188 25.74 12.35 -6.62
N HIS A 189 26.02 11.06 -6.62
CA HIS A 189 27.39 10.58 -6.70
C HIS A 189 27.47 9.17 -7.28
N TRP A 190 28.56 8.89 -7.98
CA TRP A 190 28.88 7.56 -8.47
C TRP A 190 29.63 6.76 -7.41
N VAL A 191 29.31 5.48 -7.30
CA VAL A 191 30.03 4.52 -6.43
C VAL A 191 30.34 3.23 -7.19
N PRO A 192 31.43 2.51 -6.86
CA PRO A 192 31.68 1.18 -7.42
C PRO A 192 30.53 0.22 -7.10
N LEU A 193 30.11 -0.57 -8.08
CA LEU A 193 29.00 -1.50 -7.93
C LEU A 193 29.29 -2.55 -6.84
N SER A 194 30.53 -3.02 -6.73
CA SER A 194 30.99 -3.93 -5.67
C SER A 194 30.76 -3.34 -4.29
N LEU A 195 31.09 -2.06 -4.10
CA LEU A 195 30.95 -1.39 -2.82
C LEU A 195 29.49 -1.09 -2.50
N LEU A 196 28.66 -0.76 -3.50
CA LEU A 196 27.21 -0.65 -3.31
C LEU A 196 26.59 -2.00 -2.95
N TRP A 197 27.07 -3.10 -3.54
CA TRP A 197 26.67 -4.45 -3.16
C TRP A 197 27.04 -4.77 -1.72
N GLU A 198 28.28 -4.49 -1.29
CA GLU A 198 28.70 -4.63 0.10
C GLU A 198 27.82 -3.81 1.05
N ALA A 199 27.50 -2.56 0.68
CA ALA A 199 26.63 -1.69 1.46
C ALA A 199 25.18 -2.21 1.59
N MET A 200 24.64 -2.86 0.56
CA MET A 200 23.35 -3.54 0.62
C MET A 200 23.42 -4.88 1.37
N ASN A 201 24.58 -5.56 1.34
CA ASN A 201 24.83 -6.82 2.03
C ASN A 201 25.19 -6.63 3.51
N THR A 202 24.50 -5.69 4.15
CA THR A 202 24.61 -5.41 5.59
C THR A 202 23.25 -5.66 6.25
N THR A 203 23.27 -6.06 7.51
CA THR A 203 22.05 -6.28 8.30
C THR A 203 21.46 -4.94 8.76
N ASP A 204 20.14 -4.80 8.64
CA ASP A 204 19.37 -3.76 9.30
C ASP A 204 19.06 -4.20 10.74
N GLU A 205 19.70 -3.57 11.71
CA GLU A 205 19.59 -3.89 13.14
C GLU A 205 18.14 -3.88 13.65
N SER A 206 17.27 -3.05 13.07
CA SER A 206 15.86 -2.97 13.48
C SER A 206 15.04 -4.20 13.12
N THR A 207 15.50 -4.99 12.15
CA THR A 207 14.77 -6.18 11.64
C THR A 207 15.58 -7.47 11.72
N GLY A 208 16.90 -7.40 11.89
CA GLY A 208 17.78 -8.55 11.76
C GLY A 208 17.90 -9.09 10.32
N LEU A 209 17.30 -8.42 9.33
CA LEU A 209 17.32 -8.83 7.93
C LEU A 209 18.32 -7.99 7.13
N HIS A 210 18.88 -8.56 6.07
CA HIS A 210 19.79 -7.83 5.17
C HIS A 210 19.06 -6.70 4.46
N ARG A 211 19.77 -5.62 4.09
CA ARG A 211 19.25 -4.62 3.15
C ARG A 211 19.21 -5.19 1.72
N GLY A 212 19.12 -4.36 0.69
CA GLY A 212 18.93 -4.86 -0.67
C GLY A 212 18.43 -3.80 -1.65
N PHE A 213 17.78 -4.25 -2.72
CA PHE A 213 17.23 -3.38 -3.76
C PHE A 213 15.82 -3.80 -4.17
N MET A 214 15.06 -2.86 -4.71
CA MET A 214 13.74 -3.13 -5.28
C MET A 214 13.59 -2.50 -6.66
N LEU A 215 12.99 -3.25 -7.57
CA LEU A 215 12.59 -2.81 -8.89
C LEU A 215 11.13 -2.39 -8.81
N ILE A 216 10.84 -1.18 -9.26
CA ILE A 216 9.51 -0.60 -9.24
C ILE A 216 9.15 -0.26 -10.68
N SER A 217 7.97 -0.68 -11.11
CA SER A 217 7.45 -0.43 -12.45
C SER A 217 5.96 -0.17 -12.37
N ARG A 218 5.41 0.49 -13.40
CA ARG A 218 3.97 0.70 -13.50
C ARG A 218 3.28 -0.61 -13.86
N HIS A 219 2.11 -0.89 -13.29
CA HIS A 219 1.25 -1.97 -13.80
C HIS A 219 0.69 -1.58 -15.18
N THR A 220 0.61 -2.54 -16.11
CA THR A 220 -0.13 -2.36 -17.35
C THR A 220 -1.66 -2.30 -17.13
N ALA A 221 -2.12 -2.64 -15.93
CA ALA A 221 -3.52 -2.61 -15.49
C ALA A 221 -3.75 -1.52 -14.43
N ALA A 222 -5.00 -1.07 -14.29
CA ALA A 222 -5.39 -0.02 -13.34
C ALA A 222 -5.13 -0.42 -11.86
N PRO A 223 -4.85 0.55 -10.96
CA PRO A 223 -4.68 0.30 -9.52
C PRO A 223 -5.99 -0.16 -8.85
N SER A 224 -5.90 -0.73 -7.64
CA SER A 224 -7.08 -1.10 -6.83
C SER A 224 -8.01 0.09 -6.65
N LEU A 225 -9.31 -0.15 -6.84
CA LEU A 225 -10.34 0.88 -6.84
C LEU A 225 -11.02 1.00 -5.48
N LEU A 226 -11.28 -0.11 -4.77
CA LEU A 226 -12.12 -0.11 -3.57
C LEU A 226 -11.44 -0.66 -2.32
N TYR A 227 -10.57 -1.66 -2.43
CA TYR A 227 -9.96 -2.35 -1.30
C TYR A 227 -8.43 -2.25 -1.32
N THR A 228 -7.80 -2.34 -0.16
CA THR A 228 -6.34 -2.38 -0.01
C THR A 228 -5.94 -3.19 1.21
N VAL A 229 -4.76 -3.80 1.18
CA VAL A 229 -4.19 -4.49 2.33
C VAL A 229 -3.45 -3.50 3.23
N SER A 230 -3.84 -3.44 4.51
CA SER A 230 -3.28 -2.57 5.54
C SER A 230 -2.25 -3.29 6.39
N CYS A 231 -1.06 -2.70 6.52
CA CYS A 231 0.01 -3.20 7.39
C CYS A 231 0.33 -2.25 8.56
N GLY A 232 -0.43 -1.17 8.72
CA GLY A 232 -0.16 -0.13 9.72
C GLY A 232 -0.25 -0.58 11.19
N ASN A 233 -0.73 -1.80 11.47
CA ASN A 233 -0.72 -2.44 12.79
C ASN A 233 -0.13 -3.85 12.69
N GLU A 234 0.52 -4.34 13.75
CA GLU A 234 1.17 -5.66 13.77
C GLU A 234 0.20 -6.85 13.58
N SER A 235 -1.12 -6.61 13.50
CA SER A 235 -2.11 -7.67 13.23
C SER A 235 -1.99 -8.29 11.84
N TRP A 236 -1.30 -7.65 10.90
CA TRP A 236 -1.01 -8.30 9.61
C TRP A 236 -0.18 -9.58 9.79
N LYS A 237 0.69 -9.65 10.81
CA LYS A 237 1.51 -10.85 11.10
C LYS A 237 0.67 -12.04 11.51
N SER A 238 -0.32 -11.84 12.38
CA SER A 238 -1.20 -12.94 12.81
C SER A 238 -2.02 -13.47 11.63
N ILE A 239 -2.40 -12.62 10.69
CA ILE A 239 -3.09 -13.08 9.48
C ILE A 239 -2.14 -13.75 8.50
N ALA A 240 -0.93 -13.20 8.29
CA ALA A 240 0.08 -13.84 7.45
C ALA A 240 0.40 -15.26 7.96
N LYS A 241 0.62 -15.40 9.27
CA LYS A 241 0.78 -16.70 9.94
C LYS A 241 -0.46 -17.58 9.72
N TYR A 242 -1.66 -17.06 9.95
CA TYR A 242 -2.89 -17.82 9.72
C TYR A 242 -2.98 -18.35 8.28
N CYS A 243 -2.71 -17.51 7.28
CA CYS A 243 -2.78 -17.90 5.87
C CYS A 243 -1.71 -18.93 5.46
N VAL A 244 -0.51 -18.85 6.04
CA VAL A 244 0.65 -19.70 5.68
C VAL A 244 0.68 -21.01 6.46
N GLU A 245 0.30 -20.98 7.74
CA GLU A 245 0.45 -22.11 8.67
C GLU A 245 -0.90 -22.64 9.14
N ASP A 246 -1.69 -21.82 9.83
CA ASP A 246 -2.86 -22.30 10.57
C ASP A 246 -3.97 -22.80 9.64
N LEU A 247 -4.28 -22.04 8.59
CA LEU A 247 -5.33 -22.35 7.62
C LEU A 247 -5.00 -23.64 6.83
N PRO A 248 -3.82 -23.83 6.24
CA PRO A 248 -3.47 -25.11 5.62
C PRO A 248 -3.53 -26.31 6.58
N ASN A 249 -3.22 -26.11 7.87
CA ASN A 249 -3.32 -27.17 8.88
C ASN A 249 -4.78 -27.48 9.24
N LEU A 250 -5.62 -26.45 9.38
CA LEU A 250 -7.05 -26.59 9.62
C LEU A 250 -7.73 -27.36 8.50
N LEU A 251 -7.46 -26.98 7.25
CA LEU A 251 -8.01 -27.66 6.07
C LEU A 251 -7.58 -29.14 5.97
N LYS A 252 -6.41 -29.50 6.50
CA LYS A 252 -5.94 -30.90 6.56
C LYS A 252 -6.54 -31.67 7.74
N ALA A 253 -6.83 -31.00 8.85
CA ALA A 253 -7.32 -31.63 10.07
C ALA A 253 -8.83 -31.91 9.99
N GLU A 254 -9.59 -30.99 9.42
CA GLU A 254 -11.03 -31.07 9.31
C GLU A 254 -11.49 -31.93 8.10
N SER A 255 -12.67 -32.54 8.25
CA SER A 255 -13.42 -33.19 7.17
C SER A 255 -14.83 -32.60 7.14
N PRO A 256 -15.00 -31.32 6.76
CA PRO A 256 -16.32 -30.73 6.67
C PRO A 256 -17.14 -31.45 5.59
N ASP A 257 -18.43 -31.64 5.86
CA ASP A 257 -19.33 -32.38 4.96
C ASP A 257 -19.82 -31.50 3.78
N ASP A 258 -19.81 -30.17 3.94
CA ASP A 258 -20.29 -29.21 2.96
C ASP A 258 -19.60 -27.82 3.05
N VAL A 259 -19.88 -26.96 2.05
CA VAL A 259 -19.34 -25.59 1.96
C VAL A 259 -19.76 -24.71 3.14
N PRO A 260 -21.06 -24.66 3.54
CA PRO A 260 -21.51 -23.93 4.73
C PRO A 260 -20.69 -24.23 5.99
N THR A 261 -20.46 -25.51 6.27
CA THR A 261 -19.72 -25.99 7.44
C THR A 261 -18.27 -25.55 7.35
N LEU A 262 -17.62 -25.74 6.20
CA LEU A 262 -16.25 -25.28 5.96
C LEU A 262 -16.12 -23.76 6.18
N LEU A 263 -17.04 -22.96 5.64
CA LEU A 263 -17.02 -21.50 5.82
C LEU A 263 -17.20 -21.09 7.29
N SER A 264 -18.07 -21.77 8.04
CA SER A 264 -18.23 -21.48 9.47
C SER A 264 -16.94 -21.72 10.26
N HIS A 265 -16.24 -22.84 10.02
CA HIS A 265 -14.95 -23.14 10.67
C HIS A 265 -13.85 -22.13 10.26
N LEU A 266 -13.81 -21.74 8.98
CA LEU A 266 -12.91 -20.70 8.50
C LEU A 266 -13.14 -19.37 9.20
N ILE A 267 -14.41 -18.97 9.37
CA ILE A 267 -14.77 -17.70 10.04
C ILE A 267 -14.41 -17.74 11.53
N GLU A 268 -14.63 -18.87 12.20
CA GLU A 268 -14.34 -19.04 13.63
C GLU A 268 -12.85 -19.09 13.95
N SER A 269 -12.04 -19.59 13.01
CA SER A 269 -10.59 -19.68 13.16
C SER A 269 -9.85 -18.41 12.76
N LEU A 270 -10.53 -17.41 12.18
CA LEU A 270 -9.91 -16.13 11.86
C LEU A 270 -9.40 -15.43 13.13
N PRO A 271 -8.17 -14.86 13.09
CA PRO A 271 -7.68 -14.02 14.17
C PRO A 271 -8.63 -12.85 14.46
N ALA A 272 -8.75 -12.44 15.73
CA ALA A 272 -9.70 -11.41 16.19
C ALA A 272 -9.63 -10.07 15.42
N ASN A 273 -8.49 -9.77 14.78
CA ASN A 273 -8.27 -8.54 14.01
C ASN A 273 -8.25 -8.76 12.49
N ALA A 274 -8.79 -9.87 11.99
CA ALA A 274 -8.77 -10.19 10.55
C ALA A 274 -9.42 -9.11 9.68
N GLY A 275 -10.50 -8.49 10.18
CA GLY A 275 -11.17 -7.38 9.50
C GLY A 275 -10.32 -6.11 9.35
N ALA A 276 -9.20 -5.98 10.08
CA ALA A 276 -8.29 -4.85 9.95
C ALA A 276 -7.28 -4.99 8.80
N LEU A 277 -7.14 -6.20 8.23
CA LEU A 277 -6.20 -6.50 7.16
C LEU A 277 -6.62 -5.89 5.83
N ILE A 278 -7.88 -6.07 5.44
CA ILE A 278 -8.43 -5.48 4.23
C ILE A 278 -9.22 -4.25 4.63
N LYS A 279 -8.74 -3.08 4.22
CA LYS A 279 -9.45 -1.82 4.36
C LYS A 279 -10.04 -1.44 3.03
N TRP A 280 -11.14 -0.70 3.04
CA TRP A 280 -11.66 -0.08 1.83
C TRP A 280 -11.19 1.38 1.75
N VAL A 281 -10.96 1.83 0.52
CA VAL A 281 -10.37 3.14 0.20
C VAL A 281 -11.48 4.18 0.17
N VAL A 282 -11.44 5.08 1.16
CA VAL A 282 -12.39 6.19 1.27
C VAL A 282 -11.87 7.41 0.54
N GLU A 283 -12.75 8.09 -0.19
CA GLU A 283 -12.42 9.40 -0.77
C GLU A 283 -12.83 10.52 0.18
N VAL A 284 -11.87 11.39 0.50
CA VAL A 284 -12.08 12.56 1.36
C VAL A 284 -11.72 13.82 0.60
N ARG A 285 -12.55 14.85 0.73
CA ARG A 285 -12.34 16.17 0.13
C ARG A 285 -12.64 17.28 1.12
N ARG A 286 -12.07 18.47 0.89
CA ARG A 286 -12.51 19.67 1.60
C ARG A 286 -13.91 20.04 1.14
N LYS A 287 -14.73 20.53 2.06
CA LYS A 287 -16.05 21.06 1.75
C LYS A 287 -15.88 22.39 0.99
N GLU A 288 -16.36 22.46 -0.24
CA GLU A 288 -16.34 23.70 -1.04
C GLU A 288 -17.50 24.63 -0.62
N GLU A 289 -17.26 25.94 -0.61
CA GLU A 289 -18.31 26.94 -0.37
C GLU A 289 -19.23 27.04 -1.60
N GLY A 290 -20.41 26.41 -1.55
CA GLY A 290 -21.38 26.42 -2.64
C GLY A 290 -22.35 25.24 -2.62
N ARG A 291 -23.16 25.10 -3.68
CA ARG A 291 -24.02 23.91 -3.83
C ARG A 291 -23.11 22.70 -4.07
N PRO A 292 -23.17 21.66 -3.20
CA PRO A 292 -22.22 20.56 -3.31
C PRO A 292 -22.49 19.80 -4.60
N THR A 293 -21.57 19.86 -5.53
CA THR A 293 -21.60 19.06 -6.75
C THR A 293 -20.34 18.22 -6.81
N LEU A 294 -20.47 16.98 -7.27
CA LEU A 294 -19.33 16.11 -7.53
C LEU A 294 -18.77 16.49 -8.91
N SER A 295 -17.44 16.60 -9.00
CA SER A 295 -16.74 16.70 -10.28
C SER A 295 -16.95 15.44 -11.12
N LYS A 296 -16.76 15.55 -12.44
CA LYS A 296 -16.92 14.41 -13.36
C LYS A 296 -16.03 13.23 -12.95
N GLU A 297 -14.79 13.50 -12.55
CA GLU A 297 -13.81 12.50 -12.12
C GLU A 297 -14.22 11.82 -10.80
N GLU A 298 -14.68 12.58 -9.81
CA GLU A 298 -15.19 12.01 -8.54
C GLU A 298 -16.39 11.09 -8.81
N LYS A 299 -17.28 11.47 -9.73
CA LYS A 299 -18.42 10.62 -10.12
C LYS A 299 -17.97 9.33 -10.78
N GLU A 300 -17.04 9.40 -11.74
CA GLU A 300 -16.53 8.23 -12.45
C GLU A 300 -15.82 7.27 -11.49
N ARG A 301 -14.99 7.78 -10.58
CA ARG A 301 -14.31 6.97 -9.55
C ARG A 301 -15.29 6.33 -8.58
N LEU A 302 -16.26 7.11 -8.10
CA LEU A 302 -17.29 6.60 -7.18
C LEU A 302 -18.12 5.51 -7.87
N PHE A 303 -18.51 5.72 -9.14
CA PHE A 303 -19.22 4.73 -9.94
C PHE A 303 -18.41 3.44 -10.11
N LEU A 304 -17.10 3.53 -10.35
CA LEU A 304 -16.23 2.36 -10.42
C LEU A 304 -16.18 1.61 -9.08
N LYS A 305 -16.09 2.31 -7.96
CA LYS A 305 -16.14 1.70 -6.61
C LYS A 305 -17.47 1.00 -6.35
N GLU A 306 -18.58 1.63 -6.71
CA GLU A 306 -19.93 1.05 -6.61
C GLU A 306 -20.06 -0.21 -7.47
N ASN A 307 -19.51 -0.19 -8.69
CA ASN A 307 -19.49 -1.35 -9.57
C ASN A 307 -18.68 -2.51 -8.98
N VAL A 308 -17.51 -2.24 -8.39
CA VAL A 308 -16.72 -3.26 -7.69
C VAL A 308 -17.50 -3.84 -6.51
N LEU A 309 -18.09 -2.99 -5.66
CA LEU A 309 -18.88 -3.43 -4.51
C LEU A 309 -20.07 -4.30 -4.93
N GLN A 310 -20.80 -3.89 -5.97
CA GLN A 310 -21.91 -4.66 -6.49
C GLN A 310 -21.43 -6.01 -7.03
N GLN A 311 -20.33 -6.06 -7.79
CA GLN A 311 -19.78 -7.32 -8.30
C GLN A 311 -19.35 -8.27 -7.17
N VAL A 312 -18.82 -7.76 -6.04
CA VAL A 312 -18.55 -8.58 -4.85
C VAL A 312 -19.84 -9.21 -4.34
N ARG A 313 -20.88 -8.38 -4.16
CA ARG A 313 -22.19 -8.80 -3.65
C ARG A 313 -22.93 -9.75 -4.59
N ASP A 314 -22.65 -9.72 -5.88
CA ASP A 314 -23.23 -10.62 -6.89
C ASP A 314 -22.54 -11.99 -6.94
N THR A 315 -21.39 -12.16 -6.27
CA THR A 315 -20.68 -13.44 -6.26
C THR A 315 -21.43 -14.49 -5.44
N LYS A 316 -21.42 -15.75 -5.89
CA LYS A 316 -21.96 -16.89 -5.12
C LYS A 316 -21.35 -16.99 -3.72
N LEU A 317 -20.05 -16.73 -3.61
CA LEU A 317 -19.33 -16.75 -2.34
C LEU A 317 -19.89 -15.74 -1.34
N PHE A 318 -20.28 -14.54 -1.80
CA PHE A 318 -20.89 -13.54 -0.92
C PHE A 318 -22.16 -14.06 -0.25
N TYR A 319 -23.04 -14.70 -1.01
CA TYR A 319 -24.28 -15.27 -0.44
C TYR A 319 -24.01 -16.35 0.60
N GLU A 320 -23.04 -17.23 0.35
CA GLU A 320 -22.66 -18.28 1.30
C GLU A 320 -22.11 -17.68 2.60
N VAL A 321 -21.20 -16.69 2.49
CA VAL A 321 -20.61 -15.98 3.65
C VAL A 321 -21.68 -15.19 4.42
N HIS A 322 -22.58 -14.50 3.71
CA HIS A 322 -23.69 -13.75 4.27
C HIS A 322 -24.64 -14.68 5.05
N GLY A 323 -25.04 -15.80 4.46
CA GLY A 323 -25.89 -16.80 5.10
C GLY A 323 -25.31 -17.33 6.41
N GLN A 324 -24.00 -17.59 6.47
CA GLN A 324 -23.32 -18.02 7.70
C GLN A 324 -23.35 -16.96 8.82
N GLN A 325 -23.16 -15.69 8.47
CA GLN A 325 -23.17 -14.60 9.45
C GLN A 325 -24.59 -14.34 9.99
N TYR A 326 -25.62 -14.42 9.13
CA TYR A 326 -27.01 -14.26 9.54
C TYR A 326 -27.54 -15.41 10.40
N ALA A 327 -27.15 -16.66 10.10
CA ALA A 327 -27.50 -17.82 10.90
C ALA A 327 -27.03 -17.69 12.37
N LYS A 328 -25.87 -17.05 12.59
CA LYS A 328 -25.34 -16.76 13.94
C LYS A 328 -26.04 -15.56 14.61
N SER A 329 -26.35 -14.51 13.85
CA SER A 329 -27.01 -13.30 14.39
C SER A 329 -28.42 -13.58 14.92
N CYS A 330 -29.13 -14.59 14.39
CA CYS A 330 -30.43 -15.02 14.92
C CYS A 330 -30.35 -15.68 16.31
N CYS A 331 -29.17 -16.07 16.79
CA CYS A 331 -28.99 -16.74 18.09
C CYS A 331 -28.40 -15.84 19.20
N SER A 332 -28.00 -14.59 18.89
CA SER A 332 -27.47 -13.65 19.88
C SER A 332 -28.03 -12.24 19.65
N CYS A 333 -29.07 -11.87 20.40
CA CYS A 333 -29.58 -10.51 20.43
C CYS A 333 -28.58 -9.57 21.11
N SER A 334 -27.77 -8.85 20.34
CA SER A 334 -27.19 -7.57 20.75
C SER A 334 -27.07 -6.67 19.54
N SER A 335 -28.13 -5.91 19.27
CA SER A 335 -28.12 -4.81 18.33
C SER A 335 -27.35 -3.63 18.93
N SER A 336 -26.02 -3.62 18.84
CA SER A 336 -25.31 -2.34 18.75
C SER A 336 -25.40 -1.89 17.31
N SER A 337 -26.18 -0.84 17.05
CA SER A 337 -26.58 -0.40 15.71
C SER A 337 -25.36 -0.14 14.80
N GLU A 338 -25.44 -0.59 13.55
CA GLU A 338 -24.45 -0.28 12.50
C GLU A 338 -24.21 1.24 12.33
N GLU A 339 -25.18 2.04 12.76
CA GLU A 339 -25.18 3.51 12.80
C GLU A 339 -24.08 4.07 13.74
N ASP A 340 -23.86 3.45 14.91
CA ASP A 340 -22.78 3.83 15.84
C ASP A 340 -21.38 3.50 15.29
N SER A 341 -21.28 2.46 14.45
CA SER A 341 -20.04 2.06 13.77
C SER A 341 -19.67 3.04 12.65
N LEU A 342 -20.64 3.40 11.80
CA LEU A 342 -20.42 4.32 10.68
C LEU A 342 -20.02 5.72 11.16
N THR A 343 -20.66 6.22 12.22
CA THR A 343 -20.35 7.53 12.83
C THR A 343 -18.90 7.57 13.34
N ARG A 344 -18.43 6.48 13.96
CA ARG A 344 -17.03 6.36 14.42
C ARG A 344 -16.04 6.28 13.27
N ILE A 345 -16.36 5.53 12.20
CA ILE A 345 -15.54 5.45 10.99
C ILE A 345 -15.45 6.83 10.34
N ALA A 346 -16.60 7.51 10.16
CA ALA A 346 -16.66 8.84 9.57
C ALA A 346 -15.83 9.85 10.36
N ALA A 347 -15.93 9.86 11.69
CA ALA A 347 -15.14 10.75 12.53
C ALA A 347 -13.62 10.50 12.36
N ALA A 348 -13.19 9.24 12.35
CA ALA A 348 -11.78 8.88 12.18
C ALA A 348 -11.26 9.27 10.78
N VAL A 349 -12.03 8.97 9.73
CA VAL A 349 -11.70 9.31 8.34
C VAL A 349 -11.66 10.82 8.14
N CYS A 350 -12.59 11.57 8.72
CA CYS A 350 -12.59 13.03 8.64
C CYS A 350 -11.35 13.63 9.30
N CYS A 351 -10.98 13.16 10.51
CA CYS A 351 -9.74 13.61 11.16
C CYS A 351 -8.49 13.28 10.33
N GLN A 352 -8.41 12.06 9.77
CA GLN A 352 -7.30 11.67 8.89
C GLN A 352 -7.25 12.54 7.62
N GLY A 353 -8.40 12.76 6.99
CA GLY A 353 -8.52 13.60 5.81
C GLY A 353 -8.07 15.04 6.07
N VAL A 354 -8.41 15.63 7.21
CA VAL A 354 -7.93 16.98 7.57
C VAL A 354 -6.42 17.01 7.77
N ALA A 355 -5.83 16.00 8.42
CA ALA A 355 -4.38 15.91 8.55
C ALA A 355 -3.69 15.86 7.18
N MET A 356 -4.17 14.98 6.28
CA MET A 356 -3.62 14.85 4.93
C MET A 356 -3.79 16.13 4.10
N LEU A 357 -5.00 16.72 4.11
CA LEU A 357 -5.32 17.89 3.31
C LEU A 357 -4.65 19.16 3.83
N SER A 358 -4.32 19.24 5.12
CA SER A 358 -3.65 20.41 5.71
C SER A 358 -2.14 20.42 5.47
N GLY A 359 -1.55 19.28 5.06
CA GLY A 359 -0.10 19.14 4.89
C GLY A 359 0.70 19.28 6.19
N ASN A 360 0.03 19.33 7.35
CA ASN A 360 0.64 19.45 8.66
C ASN A 360 0.73 18.06 9.31
N LEU A 361 1.95 17.67 9.69
CA LEU A 361 2.26 16.52 10.56
C LEU A 361 1.79 16.77 12.03
N ALA A 362 0.64 17.40 12.23
CA ALA A 362 0.10 17.54 13.59
C ALA A 362 -0.20 16.14 14.12
N SER A 363 0.25 15.83 15.35
CA SER A 363 -0.01 14.52 15.94
C SER A 363 -1.52 14.28 15.99
N ARG A 364 -1.94 13.02 15.77
CA ARG A 364 -3.35 12.62 15.79
C ARG A 364 -4.06 13.00 17.09
N ASP A 365 -3.31 13.29 18.16
CA ASP A 365 -3.80 13.64 19.49
C ASP A 365 -4.40 15.06 19.58
N GLY A 366 -4.17 15.92 18.58
CA GLY A 366 -4.70 17.30 18.53
C GLY A 366 -5.98 17.49 17.68
N LEU A 367 -6.44 16.44 16.99
CA LEU A 367 -7.58 16.51 16.05
C LEU A 367 -8.83 15.87 16.65
N CYS A 368 -9.89 16.65 16.80
CA CYS A 368 -11.18 16.14 17.31
C CYS A 368 -12.30 16.43 16.30
N CYS A 369 -13.00 15.37 15.85
CA CYS A 369 -14.20 15.51 15.04
C CYS A 369 -15.36 15.89 15.97
N ARG A 370 -15.93 17.08 15.78
CA ARG A 370 -17.02 17.61 16.62
C ARG A 370 -18.37 17.02 16.26
N GLU A 371 -18.61 16.89 14.95
CA GLU A 371 -19.91 16.49 14.41
C GLU A 371 -19.70 15.78 13.07
N THR A 372 -20.47 14.73 12.84
CA THR A 372 -20.60 14.04 11.55
C THR A 372 -22.07 14.04 11.15
N CYS A 373 -22.38 14.49 9.94
CA CYS A 373 -23.73 14.57 9.40
C CYS A 373 -23.79 13.83 8.07
N ILE A 374 -24.72 12.87 7.95
CA ILE A 374 -24.96 12.13 6.70
C ILE A 374 -25.86 12.97 5.80
N ARG A 375 -25.49 13.14 4.52
CA ARG A 375 -26.28 13.87 3.52
C ARG A 375 -26.30 13.13 2.20
N CYS A 376 -27.45 13.06 1.56
CA CYS A 376 -27.57 12.61 0.17
C CYS A 376 -27.45 13.81 -0.78
N ILE A 377 -26.50 13.74 -1.70
CA ILE A 377 -26.24 14.79 -2.68
C ILE A 377 -26.68 14.27 -4.05
N GLN A 378 -27.50 15.06 -4.76
CA GLN A 378 -27.91 14.73 -6.11
C GLN A 378 -26.73 14.92 -7.06
N ALA A 379 -26.21 13.83 -7.62
CA ALA A 379 -25.27 13.90 -8.71
C ALA A 379 -26.06 14.28 -9.97
N ASN A 380 -25.78 15.45 -10.58
CA ASN A 380 -26.44 15.90 -11.81
C ASN A 380 -26.58 14.72 -12.81
N GLY A 381 -27.82 14.25 -13.02
CA GLY A 381 -28.17 13.18 -13.97
C GLY A 381 -28.07 11.72 -13.52
N ASP A 382 -27.34 11.40 -12.42
CA ASP A 382 -26.88 10.03 -12.09
C ASP A 382 -27.43 9.47 -10.75
N GLY A 383 -28.53 10.04 -10.24
CA GLY A 383 -29.15 9.61 -8.97
C GLY A 383 -28.57 10.28 -7.71
N LEU A 384 -28.94 9.75 -6.54
CA LEU A 384 -28.47 10.22 -5.23
C LEU A 384 -27.13 9.56 -4.87
N LYS A 385 -26.17 10.34 -4.38
CA LYS A 385 -24.89 9.88 -3.83
C LYS A 385 -24.81 10.22 -2.35
N THR A 386 -24.33 9.30 -1.52
CA THR A 386 -24.23 9.51 -0.08
C THR A 386 -22.88 10.12 0.25
N VAL A 387 -22.92 11.25 0.94
CA VAL A 387 -21.77 11.99 1.42
C VAL A 387 -21.92 12.18 2.92
N ILE A 388 -20.90 11.81 3.68
CA ILE A 388 -20.85 12.11 5.11
C ILE A 388 -19.96 13.33 5.29
N SER A 389 -20.53 14.43 5.77
CA SER A 389 -19.75 15.62 6.11
C SER A 389 -19.31 15.55 7.57
N GLY A 390 -18.03 15.74 7.84
CA GLY A 390 -17.48 15.88 9.19
C GLY A 390 -16.85 17.26 9.40
N THR A 391 -17.03 17.81 10.59
CA THR A 391 -16.34 19.04 11.04
C THR A 391 -15.26 18.68 12.03
N VAL A 392 -14.00 18.90 11.67
CA VAL A 392 -12.83 18.59 12.50
C VAL A 392 -12.21 19.88 13.00
N VAL A 393 -11.89 19.93 14.29
CA VAL A 393 -11.20 21.05 14.91
C VAL A 393 -9.73 20.70 15.08
N SER A 394 -8.85 21.59 14.62
CA SER A 394 -7.39 21.51 14.80
C SER A 394 -6.89 22.85 15.33
N GLU A 395 -6.29 22.87 16.52
CA GLU A 395 -5.67 24.07 17.12
C GLU A 395 -6.58 25.32 17.15
N GLY A 396 -7.90 25.12 17.29
CA GLY A 396 -8.90 26.20 17.33
C GLY A 396 -9.48 26.62 15.97
N ASN A 397 -8.99 26.07 14.86
CA ASN A 397 -9.56 26.27 13.52
C ASN A 397 -10.47 25.10 13.13
N GLU A 398 -11.68 25.41 12.65
CA GLU A 398 -12.61 24.40 12.14
C GLU A 398 -12.37 24.16 10.64
N GLN A 399 -12.23 22.88 10.27
CA GLN A 399 -12.16 22.45 8.88
C GLN A 399 -13.28 21.46 8.59
N ALA A 400 -14.07 21.73 7.56
CA ALA A 400 -15.12 20.85 7.10
C ALA A 400 -14.62 19.96 5.95
N VAL A 401 -14.85 18.66 6.08
CA VAL A 401 -14.48 17.65 5.08
C VAL A 401 -15.68 16.79 4.73
N ASP A 402 -15.73 16.38 3.47
CA ASP A 402 -16.73 15.44 2.95
C ASP A 402 -16.05 14.10 2.69
N MET A 403 -16.70 13.03 3.16
CA MET A 403 -16.39 11.64 2.93
C MET A 403 -17.36 11.08 1.88
N LEU A 404 -16.85 10.57 0.77
CA LEU A 404 -17.65 9.98 -0.30
C LEU A 404 -17.77 8.47 -0.10
N LEU A 405 -19.01 7.96 -0.05
CA LEU A 405 -19.30 6.54 0.13
C LEU A 405 -19.81 5.90 -1.16
N PRO A 406 -19.23 4.78 -1.61
CA PRO A 406 -19.85 4.00 -2.67
C PRO A 406 -21.13 3.34 -2.14
N ILE A 407 -22.21 3.42 -2.91
CA ILE A 407 -23.49 2.75 -2.62
C ILE A 407 -23.74 1.64 -3.64
N SER A 408 -24.11 0.45 -3.16
CA SER A 408 -24.71 -0.58 -4.02
C SER A 408 -26.24 -0.58 -3.90
N SER A 409 -26.93 -0.97 -4.97
CA SER A 409 -28.39 -1.17 -4.94
C SER A 409 -28.75 -2.28 -3.93
N PRO A 410 -29.84 -2.17 -3.16
CA PRO A 410 -30.24 -3.24 -2.26
C PRO A 410 -30.59 -4.50 -3.04
N TYR A 411 -30.17 -5.64 -2.49
CA TYR A 411 -30.73 -6.93 -2.86
C TYR A 411 -32.25 -6.88 -2.72
N THR A 412 -32.99 -7.24 -3.77
CA THR A 412 -34.42 -7.55 -3.66
C THR A 412 -34.55 -8.88 -2.92
N SER A 413 -34.44 -8.89 -1.59
CA SER A 413 -34.98 -9.97 -0.79
C SER A 413 -36.49 -9.76 -0.70
N SER A 414 -37.27 -10.79 -1.02
CA SER A 414 -38.73 -10.75 -1.04
C SER A 414 -39.32 -10.79 0.37
N CYS A 415 -38.97 -9.83 1.22
CA CYS A 415 -39.53 -9.71 2.56
C CYS A 415 -40.14 -8.32 2.69
N ASN A 416 -41.46 -8.26 2.52
CA ASN A 416 -42.27 -7.07 2.81
C ASN A 416 -42.16 -6.73 4.29
N SER A 417 -41.27 -5.81 4.65
CA SER A 417 -41.37 -5.07 5.90
C SER A 417 -41.25 -3.59 5.61
N THR A 418 -42.36 -2.90 5.84
CA THR A 418 -42.50 -1.45 5.84
C THR A 418 -41.72 -0.86 7.01
N VAL A 419 -40.43 -0.59 6.83
CA VAL A 419 -39.68 0.38 7.64
C VAL A 419 -38.81 1.17 6.67
N SER A 420 -39.09 2.46 6.60
CA SER A 420 -38.31 3.46 5.90
C SER A 420 -37.00 3.71 6.64
N ASP A 421 -36.05 2.79 6.55
CA ASP A 421 -34.66 3.06 6.91
C ASP A 421 -33.88 3.27 5.61
N GLU A 422 -33.31 4.46 5.44
CA GLU A 422 -32.35 4.74 4.37
C GLU A 422 -31.07 3.94 4.65
N ILE A 423 -31.03 2.66 4.24
CA ILE A 423 -29.90 1.77 4.49
C ILE A 423 -28.69 2.25 3.69
N VAL A 424 -27.75 2.91 4.39
CA VAL A 424 -26.46 3.34 3.86
C VAL A 424 -25.59 2.11 3.58
N ASN A 425 -25.49 1.71 2.31
CA ASN A 425 -24.76 0.49 1.89
C ASN A 425 -23.28 0.77 1.57
N TYR A 426 -22.46 0.94 2.60
CA TYR A 426 -20.98 0.93 2.52
C TYR A 426 -20.44 -0.52 2.60
N PRO A 427 -19.15 -0.79 2.29
CA PRO A 427 -18.57 -2.13 2.43
C PRO A 427 -18.70 -2.65 3.88
N SER A 428 -19.41 -3.76 4.04
CA SER A 428 -19.67 -4.44 5.33
C SER A 428 -18.57 -5.44 5.67
N ASN A 429 -18.63 -6.02 6.87
CA ASN A 429 -17.74 -7.13 7.25
C ASN A 429 -17.91 -8.36 6.34
N THR A 430 -19.11 -8.59 5.81
CA THR A 430 -19.38 -9.65 4.84
C THR A 430 -18.65 -9.39 3.51
N ASP A 431 -18.68 -8.14 3.03
CA ASP A 431 -17.98 -7.74 1.81
C ASP A 431 -16.46 -7.94 1.98
N VAL A 432 -15.90 -7.45 3.10
CA VAL A 432 -14.46 -7.57 3.42
C VAL A 432 -14.01 -9.03 3.51
N LEU A 433 -14.79 -9.88 4.18
CA LEU A 433 -14.48 -11.29 4.32
C LEU A 433 -14.55 -12.04 2.98
N THR A 434 -15.56 -11.74 2.15
CA THR A 434 -15.69 -12.31 0.81
C THR A 434 -14.47 -11.98 -0.03
N VAL A 435 -14.05 -10.71 -0.02
CA VAL A 435 -12.84 -10.23 -0.72
C VAL A 435 -11.58 -10.88 -0.18
N LEU A 436 -11.47 -11.09 1.15
CA LEU A 436 -10.34 -11.79 1.75
C LEU A 436 -10.22 -13.21 1.20
N LEU A 437 -11.31 -13.98 1.21
CA LEU A 437 -11.33 -15.36 0.72
C LEU A 437 -10.99 -15.45 -0.77
N LEU A 438 -11.54 -14.56 -1.59
CA LEU A 438 -11.19 -14.46 -3.02
C LEU A 438 -9.71 -14.12 -3.24
N SER A 439 -9.12 -13.32 -2.35
CA SER A 439 -7.74 -12.83 -2.48
C SER A 439 -6.70 -13.83 -1.98
N LEU A 440 -7.08 -14.91 -1.29
CA LEU A 440 -6.14 -15.97 -0.90
C LEU A 440 -5.58 -16.70 -2.13
N HIS A 441 -4.38 -17.29 -1.96
CA HIS A 441 -3.72 -17.99 -3.06
C HIS A 441 -4.48 -19.30 -3.38
N PRO A 442 -4.69 -19.68 -4.64
CA PRO A 442 -5.42 -20.90 -4.99
C PRO A 442 -4.89 -22.18 -4.31
N ASN A 443 -3.57 -22.25 -4.10
CA ASN A 443 -2.92 -23.36 -3.41
C ASN A 443 -3.34 -23.52 -1.94
N THR A 444 -3.86 -22.47 -1.29
CA THR A 444 -4.36 -22.54 0.09
C THR A 444 -5.43 -23.63 0.23
N TRP A 445 -6.26 -23.80 -0.80
CA TRP A 445 -7.41 -24.71 -0.79
C TRP A 445 -7.05 -26.16 -1.13
N LEU A 446 -5.79 -26.46 -1.47
CA LEU A 446 -5.36 -27.83 -1.81
C LEU A 446 -5.42 -28.81 -0.62
N GLY A 447 -5.48 -28.28 0.61
CA GLY A 447 -5.54 -29.08 1.84
C GLY A 447 -6.89 -29.78 2.09
N ILE A 448 -7.97 -29.35 1.41
CA ILE A 448 -9.31 -29.95 1.55
C ILE A 448 -9.26 -31.40 1.05
N LYS A 449 -9.58 -32.37 1.92
CA LYS A 449 -9.48 -33.81 1.61
C LYS A 449 -10.56 -34.33 0.68
N ASP A 450 -11.80 -33.88 0.87
CA ASP A 450 -12.91 -34.29 0.01
C ASP A 450 -12.78 -33.58 -1.34
N GLU A 451 -12.51 -34.36 -2.40
CA GLU A 451 -12.27 -33.81 -3.75
C GLU A 451 -13.52 -33.16 -4.37
N LYS A 452 -14.73 -33.58 -3.98
CA LYS A 452 -15.96 -32.96 -4.46
C LYS A 452 -16.14 -31.58 -3.80
N LEU A 453 -16.02 -31.53 -2.47
CA LEU A 453 -16.09 -30.28 -1.71
C LEU A 453 -14.99 -29.30 -2.13
N LYS A 454 -13.77 -29.80 -2.34
CA LYS A 454 -12.64 -29.02 -2.81
C LYS A 454 -12.92 -28.40 -4.18
N ALA A 455 -13.41 -29.18 -5.14
CA ALA A 455 -13.75 -28.68 -6.47
C ALA A 455 -14.87 -27.62 -6.39
N GLU A 456 -15.88 -27.85 -5.56
CA GLU A 456 -16.97 -26.91 -5.32
C GLU A 456 -16.46 -25.59 -4.70
N PHE A 457 -15.65 -25.67 -3.65
CA PHE A 457 -15.09 -24.50 -2.99
C PHE A 457 -14.10 -23.74 -3.88
N GLN A 458 -13.24 -24.44 -4.62
CA GLN A 458 -12.33 -23.83 -5.59
C GLN A 458 -13.08 -23.11 -6.70
N ALA A 459 -14.25 -23.61 -7.13
CA ALA A 459 -15.10 -22.92 -8.09
C ALA A 459 -15.67 -21.61 -7.50
N LEU A 460 -16.00 -21.57 -6.22
CA LEU A 460 -16.50 -20.36 -5.53
C LEU A 460 -15.43 -19.26 -5.39
N VAL A 461 -14.17 -19.65 -5.14
CA VAL A 461 -13.06 -18.70 -4.92
C VAL A 461 -12.22 -18.44 -6.19
N SER A 462 -12.59 -19.03 -7.33
CA SER A 462 -11.86 -18.87 -8.59
C SER A 462 -11.98 -17.46 -9.15
N THR A 463 -10.85 -16.89 -9.57
CA THR A 463 -10.80 -15.60 -10.28
C THR A 463 -11.15 -15.70 -11.76
N ASP A 464 -11.29 -16.89 -12.32
CA ASP A 464 -11.47 -17.06 -13.77
C ASP A 464 -12.87 -16.64 -14.23
N ASN A 465 -13.86 -16.80 -13.35
CA ASN A 465 -15.27 -16.49 -13.62
C ASN A 465 -15.70 -15.12 -13.09
N LEU A 466 -14.78 -14.34 -12.50
CA LEU A 466 -15.11 -13.00 -12.00
C LEU A 466 -15.16 -12.00 -13.16
N PRO A 467 -16.07 -11.00 -13.12
CA PRO A 467 -16.07 -9.92 -14.09
C PRO A 467 -14.76 -9.13 -14.05
N ASP A 468 -14.37 -8.52 -15.16
CA ASP A 468 -13.02 -7.95 -15.35
C ASP A 468 -12.59 -6.96 -14.26
N VAL A 469 -13.51 -6.10 -13.81
CA VAL A 469 -13.20 -5.07 -12.80
C VAL A 469 -12.91 -5.72 -11.44
N LEU A 470 -13.80 -6.59 -10.96
CA LEU A 470 -13.58 -7.34 -9.72
C LEU A 470 -12.36 -8.26 -9.83
N LYS A 471 -12.15 -8.90 -10.99
CA LYS A 471 -10.97 -9.76 -11.21
C LYS A 471 -9.67 -8.98 -11.04
N GLN A 472 -9.59 -7.77 -11.60
CA GLN A 472 -8.41 -6.90 -11.43
C GLN A 472 -8.20 -6.53 -9.96
N GLU A 473 -9.26 -6.17 -9.24
CA GLU A 473 -9.25 -5.86 -7.81
C GLU A 473 -8.70 -7.03 -6.97
N ILE A 474 -9.29 -8.22 -7.12
CA ILE A 474 -8.90 -9.43 -6.38
C ILE A 474 -7.46 -9.83 -6.71
N VAL A 475 -7.07 -9.77 -7.99
CA VAL A 475 -5.69 -10.11 -8.38
C VAL A 475 -4.69 -9.11 -7.81
N HIS A 476 -5.04 -7.83 -7.68
CA HIS A 476 -4.19 -6.83 -7.03
C HIS A 476 -4.02 -7.13 -5.54
N LEU A 477 -5.12 -7.33 -4.82
CA LEU A 477 -5.11 -7.68 -3.39
C LEU A 477 -4.35 -8.99 -3.12
N ARG A 478 -4.56 -10.01 -3.95
CA ARG A 478 -3.83 -11.29 -3.86
C ARG A 478 -2.32 -11.09 -3.94
N ARG A 479 -1.83 -10.21 -4.82
CA ARG A 479 -0.38 -9.90 -4.89
C ARG A 479 0.12 -9.25 -3.61
N GLN A 480 -0.65 -8.31 -3.05
CA GLN A 480 -0.33 -7.68 -1.77
C GLN A 480 -0.27 -8.71 -0.64
N LEU A 481 -1.28 -9.59 -0.52
CA LEU A 481 -1.31 -10.65 0.49
C LEU A 481 -0.16 -11.65 0.35
N VAL A 482 0.12 -12.12 -0.87
CA VAL A 482 1.24 -13.05 -1.12
C VAL A 482 2.58 -12.41 -0.74
N TYR A 483 2.76 -11.11 -1.01
CA TYR A 483 3.94 -10.38 -0.59
C TYR A 483 4.09 -10.38 0.94
N LEU A 484 3.01 -10.10 1.67
CA LEU A 484 3.03 -10.10 3.15
C LEU A 484 3.29 -11.49 3.73
N CYS A 485 2.65 -12.52 3.20
CA CYS A 485 2.87 -13.90 3.63
C CYS A 485 4.34 -14.32 3.44
N LYS A 486 4.94 -13.97 2.30
CA LYS A 486 6.38 -14.22 2.04
C LYS A 486 7.30 -13.40 2.94
N ALA A 487 6.89 -12.18 3.31
CA ALA A 487 7.66 -11.35 4.23
C ALA A 487 7.71 -11.97 5.63
N GLU A 488 6.63 -12.61 6.09
CA GLU A 488 6.59 -13.35 7.35
C GLU A 488 7.47 -14.61 7.30
N GLU A 489 7.31 -15.46 6.27
CA GLU A 489 8.17 -16.65 6.06
C GLU A 489 9.66 -16.30 6.00
N ALA A 490 9.99 -15.13 5.43
CA ALA A 490 11.36 -14.65 5.36
C ALA A 490 11.92 -14.17 6.72
N GLY A 491 11.03 -13.82 7.66
CA GLY A 491 11.38 -13.48 9.04
C GLY A 491 11.40 -14.67 10.00
N SER A 492 10.66 -15.76 9.70
CA SER A 492 10.44 -16.88 10.63
C SER A 492 11.33 -18.12 10.43
N HIS A 493 12.23 -18.17 9.45
CA HIS A 493 13.13 -19.32 9.29
C HIS A 493 14.61 -18.95 9.09
N VAL A 494 15.39 -19.11 10.16
CA VAL A 494 16.76 -19.64 10.10
C VAL A 494 16.67 -21.12 10.45
N PRO A 495 16.71 -22.06 9.48
CA PRO A 495 17.10 -23.41 9.83
C PRO A 495 18.58 -23.36 10.24
N PRO A 496 19.01 -24.01 11.33
CA PRO A 496 20.42 -24.21 11.57
C PRO A 496 20.96 -25.05 10.41
N SER A 497 21.81 -24.45 9.57
CA SER A 497 22.57 -25.21 8.59
C SER A 497 23.55 -26.11 9.34
N HIS A 498 23.32 -27.42 9.24
CA HIS A 498 24.37 -28.42 9.44
C HIS A 498 25.39 -28.36 8.32
#